data_AF-A0A956R068-F1
#
_entry.id   AF-A0A956R068-F1
#
_cell.length_a   1.000
_cell.length_b   1.000
_cell.length_c   1.000
_cell.angle_alpha   90.00
_cell.angle_beta   90.00
_cell.angle_gamma   90.00
#
_symmetry.space_group_name_H-M   'P 1'
#
loop_
_entity.id
_entity.type
_entity.pdbx_description
1 polymer ?
#
loop_
_entity_poly.entity_id
_entity_poly.type
_entity_poly.pdbx_seq_one_letter_code
_entity_poly.pdbx_strand_id
1 'polypeptide(L)' 'MNAEGKSDYFDGLPADCAADDDVFHQLGDAEEGMLAAALAFVEGGSCTAPAPMQSGLGVRAHQAVGDHVLPNPDA' A
#
# COMPACT_ATOMS: atom_id res chain seq x y z
N MET A 1 -13.67 -16.60 -7.35
CA MET A 1 -14.94 -16.64 -6.61
C MET A 1 -14.62 -17.06 -5.18
N ASN A 2 -15.06 -16.31 -4.17
CA ASN A 2 -14.95 -16.71 -2.76
C ASN A 2 -16.00 -17.79 -2.40
N ALA A 3 -16.07 -18.23 -1.15
CA ALA A 3 -17.05 -19.24 -0.72
C ALA A 3 -18.53 -18.82 -0.91
N GLU A 4 -18.80 -17.52 -1.06
CA GLU A 4 -20.14 -16.95 -1.22
C GLU A 4 -20.55 -16.70 -2.68
N GLY A 5 -19.67 -16.93 -3.65
CA GLY A 5 -19.99 -16.60 -5.03
C GLY A 5 -19.49 -15.28 -5.57
N LYS A 6 -18.75 -14.51 -4.77
CA LYS A 6 -18.32 -13.16 -5.16
C LYS A 6 -16.96 -13.18 -5.84
N SER A 7 -16.77 -12.32 -6.82
CA SER A 7 -15.52 -12.15 -7.57
C SER A 7 -15.30 -10.73 -8.07
N ASP A 8 -16.14 -9.79 -7.64
CA ASP A 8 -16.26 -8.40 -8.09
C ASP A 8 -15.19 -7.45 -7.53
N TYR A 9 -13.97 -7.95 -7.33
CA TYR A 9 -12.86 -7.23 -6.69
C TYR A 9 -11.91 -6.54 -7.68
N PHE A 10 -12.34 -6.35 -8.93
CA PHE A 10 -11.47 -5.91 -10.03
C PHE A 10 -11.03 -4.44 -9.89
N ASP A 11 -11.84 -3.63 -9.22
CA ASP A 11 -11.56 -2.22 -8.93
C ASP A 11 -10.74 -2.03 -7.63
N GLY A 12 -10.34 -3.14 -7.00
CA GLY A 12 -9.66 -3.16 -5.71
C GLY A 12 -10.59 -3.32 -4.51
N LEU A 13 -10.00 -3.51 -3.34
CA LEU A 13 -10.69 -3.54 -2.06
C LEU A 13 -10.41 -2.21 -1.34
N PRO A 14 -11.44 -1.45 -0.94
CA PRO A 14 -11.22 -0.24 -0.15
C PRO A 14 -10.63 -0.61 1.20
N ALA A 15 -9.61 0.14 1.64
CA ALA A 15 -9.04 -0.04 2.97
C ALA A 15 -9.94 0.62 4.03
N ASP A 16 -10.26 -0.12 5.09
CA ASP A 16 -10.98 0.43 6.25
C ASP A 16 -10.07 1.36 7.09
N CYS A 17 -8.79 0.99 7.20
CA CYS A 17 -7.74 1.79 7.81
C CYS A 17 -6.61 2.00 6.80
N ALA A 18 -6.26 3.25 6.53
CA ALA A 18 -5.05 3.57 5.77
C ALA A 18 -3.82 3.45 6.67
N ALA A 19 -2.78 2.80 6.17
CA ALA A 19 -1.46 2.74 6.78
C ALA A 19 -0.41 3.01 5.69
N ASP A 20 0.58 3.83 6.00
CA ASP A 20 1.67 4.13 5.08
C ASP A 20 2.72 3.00 5.14
N ASP A 21 3.28 2.66 3.98
CA ASP A 21 4.38 1.68 3.87
C ASP A 21 5.69 2.29 4.37
N ASP A 22 6.38 1.56 5.24
CA ASP A 22 7.68 1.95 5.76
C ASP A 22 8.80 1.05 5.22
N VAL A 23 9.43 1.53 4.14
CA VAL A 23 10.55 0.84 3.49
C VAL A 23 11.87 0.94 4.27
N PHE A 24 11.91 1.63 5.41
CA PHE A 24 13.11 1.79 6.23
C PHE A 24 13.21 0.77 7.37
N HIS A 25 12.10 0.13 7.74
CA HIS A 25 12.08 -1.02 8.64
C HIS A 25 11.91 -2.31 7.85
N GLN A 26 12.48 -3.41 8.36
CA GLN A 26 12.39 -4.69 7.67
C GLN A 26 10.99 -5.29 7.86
N LEU A 27 10.43 -5.88 6.80
CA LEU A 27 9.20 -6.68 6.89
C LEU A 27 9.24 -7.65 8.09
N GLY A 28 8.22 -7.55 8.94
CA GLY A 28 8.10 -8.35 10.17
C GLY A 28 8.66 -7.67 11.43
N ASP A 29 9.34 -6.53 11.31
CA ASP A 29 9.66 -5.66 12.44
C ASP A 29 8.37 -5.06 12.99
N ALA A 30 8.16 -5.14 14.31
CA ALA A 30 6.96 -4.61 14.95
C ALA A 30 6.82 -3.09 14.80
N GLU A 31 7.93 -2.39 14.52
CA GLU A 31 7.96 -0.95 14.26
C GLU A 31 7.83 -0.60 12.76
N GLU A 32 7.69 -1.58 11.86
CA GLU A 32 7.35 -1.33 10.45
C GLU A 32 5.94 -0.72 10.35
N GLY A 33 5.77 0.33 9.54
CA GLY A 33 4.56 1.17 9.51
C GLY A 33 3.24 0.42 9.37
N MET A 34 3.11 -0.51 8.42
CA MET A 34 1.89 -1.29 8.22
C MET A 34 1.67 -2.31 9.33
N LEU A 35 2.72 -3.02 9.76
CA LEU A 35 2.62 -4.02 10.83
C LEU A 35 2.30 -3.35 12.19
N ALA A 36 2.96 -2.24 12.52
CA ALA A 36 2.70 -1.46 13.72
C ALA A 36 1.25 -0.98 13.78
N ALA A 37 0.71 -0.47 12.66
CA ALA A 37 -0.69 -0.06 12.56
C ALA A 37 -1.66 -1.24 12.77
N ALA A 38 -1.36 -2.41 12.20
CA ALA A 38 -2.17 -3.61 12.40
C ALA A 38 -2.16 -4.09 13.86
N LEU A 39 -0.99 -4.09 14.52
CA LEU A 39 -0.85 -4.45 15.93
C LEU A 39 -1.65 -3.49 16.82
N ALA A 40 -1.51 -2.18 16.60
CA ALA A 40 -2.27 -1.17 17.31
C ALA A 40 -3.79 -1.32 17.12
N PHE A 41 -4.24 -1.66 15.90
CA PHE A 41 -5.66 -1.92 15.62
C PHE A 41 -6.17 -3.15 16.38
N VAL A 42 -5.40 -4.25 16.42
CA VAL A 42 -5.78 -5.46 17.17
C VAL A 42 -5.86 -5.20 18.67
N GLU A 43 -4.96 -4.37 19.22
CA GLU A 43 -4.94 -4.03 20.65
C GLU A 43 -6.01 -3.00 21.04
N GLY A 44 -6.20 -1.95 20.25
CA GLY A 44 -7.04 -0.81 20.59
C GLY A 44 -8.40 -0.76 19.88
N GLY A 45 -8.59 -1.51 18.80
CA GLY A 45 -9.84 -1.59 18.04
C GLY A 45 -10.18 -0.35 17.20
N SER A 46 -9.24 0.56 16.97
CA SER A 46 -9.44 1.76 16.16
C SER A 46 -8.28 2.00 15.22
N CYS A 47 -8.55 2.57 14.03
CA CYS A 47 -7.48 2.97 13.11
C CYS A 47 -6.65 4.06 13.78
N THR A 48 -5.38 3.77 14.09
CA THR A 48 -4.44 4.81 14.47
C THR A 48 -4.15 5.67 13.24
N ALA A 49 -3.99 6.99 13.44
CA ALA A 49 -3.48 7.83 12.36
C ALA A 49 -2.13 7.26 11.92
N PRO A 50 -1.85 7.15 10.60
CA PRO A 50 -0.58 6.63 10.14
C PRO A 50 0.55 7.42 10.80
N ALA A 51 1.56 6.71 11.30
CA ALA A 51 2.74 7.34 11.87
C ALA A 51 3.31 8.29 10.80
N PRO A 52 3.67 9.53 11.14
CA PRO A 52 4.17 10.47 10.15
C PRO A 52 5.41 9.84 9.50
N MET A 53 5.37 9.64 8.18
CA MET A 53 6.54 9.23 7.43
C MET A 53 7.69 10.14 7.82
N GLN A 54 8.78 9.58 8.34
CA GLN A 54 9.97 10.38 8.61
C GLN A 54 10.47 10.89 7.27
N SER A 55 10.17 12.16 6.96
CA SER A 55 10.61 12.86 5.75
C SER A 55 12.12 13.07 5.82
N GLY A 56 12.84 11.98 5.58
CA GLY A 56 14.24 11.84 5.89
C GLY A 56 15.11 11.55 4.68
N LEU A 57 14.68 11.84 3.45
CA LEU A 57 15.52 12.00 2.26
C LEU A 57 14.67 12.61 1.14
N GLY A 58 15.10 13.72 0.55
CA GLY A 58 14.35 14.45 -0.47
C GLY A 58 13.97 13.56 -1.66
N VAL A 59 12.69 13.24 -1.77
CA VAL A 59 12.12 12.51 -2.91
C VAL A 59 12.19 13.43 -4.13
N ARG A 60 13.09 13.12 -5.07
CA ARG A 60 12.97 13.66 -6.43
C ARG A 60 11.80 12.95 -7.09
N ALA A 61 10.85 13.71 -7.61
CA ALA A 61 9.76 13.15 -8.41
C ALA A 61 10.35 12.25 -9.51
N HIS A 62 10.09 10.95 -9.43
CA HIS A 62 10.44 10.00 -10.47
C HIS A 62 9.46 10.23 -11.62
N GLN A 63 9.93 10.77 -12.75
CA GLN A 63 9.15 10.87 -13.97
C GLN A 63 8.69 9.45 -14.34
N ALA A 64 7.39 9.21 -14.45
CA ALA A 64 6.86 7.93 -14.91
C ALA A 64 7.35 7.68 -16.35
N VAL A 65 8.30 6.76 -16.53
CA VAL A 65 8.72 6.27 -17.85
C VAL A 65 7.76 5.15 -18.20
N GLY A 66 6.68 5.49 -18.89
CA GLY A 66 5.59 4.55 -19.19
C GLY A 66 4.95 4.68 -20.56
N ASP A 67 5.51 5.47 -21.48
CA ASP A 67 4.95 5.64 -22.82
C ASP A 67 5.48 4.58 -23.81
N HIS A 68 5.50 3.32 -23.37
CA HIS A 68 5.89 2.22 -24.25
C HIS A 68 4.72 1.85 -25.15
N VAL A 69 4.55 2.61 -26.24
CA VAL A 69 3.64 2.26 -27.33
C VAL A 69 4.11 0.93 -27.93
N LEU A 70 3.29 -0.11 -27.80
CA LEU A 70 3.53 -1.37 -28.49
C LEU A 70 3.40 -1.12 -30.00
N PRO A 71 4.40 -1.48 -30.83
CA PRO A 71 4.27 -1.35 -32.27
C PRO A 71 3.15 -2.26 -32.76
N ASN A 72 2.18 -1.67 -33.48
CA ASN A 72 1.11 -2.41 -34.14
C ASN A 72 1.74 -3.37 -35.18
N PRO A 73 1.45 -4.68 -35.14
CA PRO A 73 2.07 -5.64 -36.05
C PRO A 73 1.65 -5.50 -37.53
N ASP A 74 0.66 -4.67 -37.87
CA ASP A 74 0.10 -4.57 -39.23
C ASP A 74 0.11 -3.13 -39.82
N ALA A 75 1.16 -2.33 -39.63
CA ALA A 75 1.35 -1.03 -40.31
C ALA A 75 2.29 -1.12 -41.52
#